data_AF-A0A9X9A986-F1
#
_entry.id   AF-A0A9X9A986-F1
#
_cell.length_a   1.000
_cell.length_b   1.000
_cell.length_c   1.000
_cell.angle_alpha   90.00
_cell.angle_beta   90.00
_cell.angle_gamma   90.00
#
_symmetry.space_group_name_H-M   'P 1'
#
loop_
_entity.id
_entity.type
_entity.pdbx_description
1 polymer ?
#
loop_
_entity_poly.entity_id
_entity_poly.type
_entity_poly.pdbx_seq_one_letter_code
_entity_poly.pdbx_strand_id
1 'polypeptide(L)'
;LFWLGVGMTWLIQLGVFGEKLAQAADSKQLGVAFIGYLIFTIFMTIGAMETHKVLFMIFVLIDFLFIGLSLSTLGVMPHAMHNLAAYSELLISLLSFYGSAAAVLNTHFGK
;
A
#
# COMPACT_ATOMS: atom_id res chain seq x y z
N LEU A 1 10.24 1.17 5.04
CA LEU A 1 9.86 2.36 5.84
C LEU A 1 8.35 2.58 5.87
N PHE A 2 7.65 2.47 4.74
CA PHE A 2 6.18 2.61 4.64
C PHE A 2 5.39 1.93 5.78
N TRP A 3 5.47 0.60 5.90
CA TRP A 3 4.70 -0.17 6.89
C TRP A 3 4.99 0.22 8.34
N LEU A 4 6.24 0.58 8.65
CA LEU A 4 6.61 1.09 9.97
C LEU A 4 5.94 2.43 10.27
N GLY A 5 5.89 3.33 9.28
CA GLY A 5 5.23 4.63 9.41
C GLY A 5 3.71 4.50 9.60
N VAL A 6 3.06 3.64 8.81
CA VAL A 6 1.61 3.34 8.95
C VAL A 6 1.32 2.74 10.32
N GLY A 7 2.06 1.70 10.72
CA GLY A 7 1.89 1.06 12.02
C GLY A 7 2.11 2.01 13.20
N MET A 8 3.12 2.88 13.13
CA MET A 8 3.36 3.91 14.14
C MET A 8 2.19 4.89 14.23
N THR A 9 1.63 5.31 13.08
CA THR A 9 0.47 6.21 13.05
C THR A 9 -0.74 5.58 13.74
N TRP A 10 -0.99 4.29 13.51
CA TRP A 10 -2.08 3.56 14.19
C TRP A 10 -1.83 3.42 15.70
N LEU A 11 -0.61 3.11 16.12
CA LEU A 11 -0.26 3.02 17.55
C LEU A 11 -0.46 4.36 18.27
N ILE A 12 -0.12 5.47 17.61
CA ILE A 12 -0.37 6.82 18.13
C ILE A 12 -1.88 7.07 18.26
N GLN A 13 -2.67 6.77 17.23
CA GLN A 13 -4.13 6.96 17.23
C GLN A 13 -4.84 6.08 18.27
N LEU A 14 -4.31 4.89 18.56
CA LEU A 14 -4.80 4.00 19.62
C LEU A 14 -4.41 4.44 21.04
N GLY A 15 -3.63 5.52 21.19
CA GLY A 15 -3.25 6.04 22.50
C GLY A 15 -2.13 5.28 23.21
N VAL A 16 -1.42 4.39 22.52
CA VAL A 16 -0.31 3.61 23.10
C VAL A 16 0.80 4.51 23.66
N PHE A 17 0.96 5.71 23.07
CA PHE A 17 1.95 6.71 23.48
C PHE A 17 1.35 7.84 24.35
N GLY A 18 0.14 7.65 24.88
CA GLY A 18 -0.56 8.59 25.75
C GLY A 18 -1.58 9.48 25.04
N GLU A 19 -2.55 9.96 25.82
CA GLU A 19 -3.74 10.67 25.32
C GLU A 19 -3.41 11.99 24.62
N LYS A 20 -2.42 12.74 25.13
CA LYS A 20 -2.02 14.03 24.53
C LYS A 20 -1.55 13.86 23.09
N LEU A 21 -0.78 12.81 22.80
CA LEU A 21 -0.26 12.56 21.46
C LEU A 21 -1.37 12.02 20.54
N ALA A 22 -2.24 11.14 21.06
CA ALA A 22 -3.40 10.64 20.31
C ALA A 22 -4.34 11.77 19.88
N GLN A 23 -4.63 12.72 20.78
CA GLN A 23 -5.49 13.88 20.47
C GLN A 23 -4.87 14.84 19.45
N ALA A 24 -3.54 14.91 19.39
CA ALA A 24 -2.83 15.73 18.40
C ALA A 24 -2.66 15.03 17.05
N ALA A 25 -2.98 13.73 16.95
CA ALA A 25 -2.80 12.97 15.73
C ALA A 25 -3.83 13.37 14.67
N ASP A 26 -3.34 13.78 13.49
CA ASP A 26 -4.19 14.10 12.34
C ASP A 26 -4.07 13.00 11.27
N SER A 27 -5.15 12.22 11.11
CA SER A 27 -5.21 11.17 10.10
C SER A 27 -5.04 11.69 8.67
N LYS A 28 -5.37 12.95 8.40
CA LYS A 28 -5.22 13.54 7.05
C LYS A 28 -3.75 13.64 6.63
N GLN A 29 -2.82 13.77 7.57
CA GLN A 29 -1.39 13.76 7.27
C GLN A 29 -0.96 12.41 6.66
N LEU A 30 -1.54 11.30 7.13
CA LEU A 30 -1.32 9.99 6.55
C LEU A 30 -1.89 9.91 5.12
N GLY A 31 -3.05 10.53 4.88
CA GLY A 31 -3.63 10.68 3.55
C GLY A 31 -2.71 11.42 2.57
N VAL A 32 -2.07 12.50 3.01
CA VAL A 32 -1.07 13.23 2.19
C VAL A 32 0.17 12.38 1.96
N ALA A 33 0.63 11.63 2.97
CA ALA A 33 1.76 10.72 2.80
C ALA A 33 1.46 9.65 1.73
N PHE A 34 0.25 9.09 1.69
CA PHE A 34 -0.17 8.14 0.65
C PHE A 34 -0.12 8.72 -0.76
N ILE A 35 -0.41 10.02 -0.94
CA ILE A 35 -0.23 10.70 -2.25
C ILE A 35 1.24 10.73 -2.64
N GLY A 36 2.14 11.01 -1.70
CA GLY A 36 3.59 10.95 -1.94
C GLY A 36 4.04 9.55 -2.38
N TYR A 37 3.53 8.51 -1.71
CA TYR A 37 3.80 7.13 -2.11
C TYR A 37 3.19 6.79 -3.47
N LEU A 38 2.00 7.29 -3.82
CA LEU A 38 1.39 7.11 -5.14
C LEU A 38 2.29 7.64 -6.26
N ILE A 39 2.86 8.83 -6.09
CA ILE A 39 3.77 9.40 -7.09
C ILE A 39 4.99 8.49 -7.27
N PHE A 40 5.57 8.03 -6.16
CA PHE A 40 6.68 7.10 -6.18
C PHE A 40 6.30 5.79 -6.89
N THR A 41 5.13 5.23 -6.60
CA THR A 41 4.72 3.95 -7.18
C THR A 41 4.42 4.06 -8.66
N ILE A 42 3.86 5.17 -9.15
CA ILE A 42 3.70 5.40 -10.59
C ILE A 42 5.03 5.28 -11.35
N PHE A 43 6.12 5.86 -10.82
CA PHE A 43 7.44 5.70 -11.44
C PHE A 43 7.92 4.25 -11.40
N MET A 44 7.69 3.56 -10.29
CA MET A 44 8.04 2.14 -10.17
C MET A 44 7.19 1.25 -11.08
N THR A 45 5.91 1.57 -11.31
CA THR A 45 5.01 0.87 -12.24
C THR A 45 5.58 0.93 -13.65
N ILE A 46 6.08 2.08 -14.09
CA ILE A 46 6.76 2.24 -15.38
C ILE A 46 8.03 1.38 -15.41
N GLY A 47 8.89 1.46 -14.38
CA GLY A 47 10.11 0.65 -14.32
C GLY A 47 9.85 -0.86 -14.28
N ALA A 48 8.74 -1.28 -13.67
CA ALA A 48 8.36 -2.69 -13.57
C ALA A 48 7.97 -3.29 -14.92
N MET A 49 7.65 -2.48 -15.94
CA MET A 49 7.35 -2.95 -17.30
C MET A 49 8.51 -3.77 -17.90
N GLU A 50 9.75 -3.51 -17.49
CA GLU A 50 10.95 -4.19 -18.00
C GLU A 50 11.37 -5.43 -17.19
N THR A 51 10.66 -5.76 -16.10
CA THR A 51 11.07 -6.82 -15.16
C THR A 51 10.36 -8.15 -15.43
N HIS A 52 9.12 -8.31 -14.95
CA HIS A 52 8.24 -9.43 -15.26
C HIS A 52 6.77 -9.07 -14.95
N LYS A 53 5.84 -9.70 -15.67
CA LYS A 53 4.40 -9.36 -15.66
C LYS A 53 3.76 -9.34 -14.27
N VAL A 54 4.17 -10.25 -13.38
CA VAL A 54 3.64 -10.31 -12.01
C VAL A 54 3.98 -9.03 -11.23
N LEU A 55 5.24 -8.58 -11.29
CA LEU A 55 5.67 -7.39 -10.57
C LEU A 55 4.99 -6.14 -11.12
N PHE A 56 4.88 -6.04 -12.44
CA PHE A 56 4.12 -4.98 -13.10
C PHE A 56 2.66 -4.92 -12.62
N MET A 57 1.95 -6.06 -12.60
CA MET A 57 0.56 -6.12 -12.13
C MET A 57 0.43 -5.74 -10.65
N ILE A 58 1.39 -6.14 -9.80
CA ILE A 58 1.44 -5.74 -8.39
C ILE A 58 1.55 -4.21 -8.28
N PHE A 59 2.45 -3.59 -9.03
CA PHE A 59 2.62 -2.13 -9.00
C PHE A 59 1.37 -1.37 -9.49
N VAL A 60 0.71 -1.84 -10.55
CA VAL A 60 -0.58 -1.29 -11.00
C VAL A 60 -1.63 -1.36 -9.88
N LEU A 61 -1.73 -2.49 -9.18
CA LEU A 61 -2.67 -2.62 -8.06
C LEU A 61 -2.29 -1.72 -6.88
N ILE A 62 -0.98 -1.52 -6.63
CA ILE A 62 -0.49 -0.62 -5.57
C ILE A 62 -0.87 0.83 -5.90
N ASP A 63 -0.89 1.24 -7.16
CA ASP A 63 -1.37 2.57 -7.54
C ASP A 63 -2.85 2.74 -7.16
N PHE A 64 -3.70 1.74 -7.46
CA PHE A 64 -5.11 1.75 -7.03
C PHE A 64 -5.25 1.72 -5.50
N LEU A 65 -4.41 0.96 -4.81
CA LEU A 65 -4.36 0.91 -3.35
C LEU A 65 -4.08 2.30 -2.78
N PHE A 66 -3.05 3.00 -3.27
CA PHE A 66 -2.71 4.32 -2.76
C PHE A 66 -3.73 5.39 -3.13
N ILE A 67 -4.38 5.30 -4.29
CA ILE A 67 -5.53 6.14 -4.62
C ILE A 67 -6.66 5.92 -3.60
N GLY A 68 -7.04 4.66 -3.36
CA GLY A 68 -8.09 4.30 -2.41
C GLY A 68 -7.77 4.76 -0.98
N LEU A 69 -6.56 4.50 -0.50
CA LEU A 69 -6.11 4.90 0.84
C LEU A 69 -6.04 6.44 0.99
N SER A 70 -5.49 7.15 0.01
CA SER A 70 -5.39 8.61 0.04
C SER A 70 -6.78 9.25 0.10
N LEU A 71 -7.66 8.89 -0.83
CA LEU A 71 -8.98 9.50 -0.95
C LEU A 71 -9.89 9.13 0.23
N SER A 72 -9.84 7.87 0.68
CA SER A 72 -10.59 7.45 1.87
C SER A 72 -10.14 8.20 3.12
N THR A 73 -8.84 8.38 3.32
CA THR A 73 -8.28 9.06 4.50
C THR A 73 -8.58 10.57 4.48
N LEU A 74 -8.63 11.17 3.29
CA LEU A 74 -8.96 12.59 3.11
C LEU A 74 -10.47 12.88 3.12
N GLY A 75 -11.32 11.85 3.17
CA GLY A 75 -12.77 11.99 3.26
C GLY A 75 -13.51 12.02 1.91
N VAL A 76 -12.84 11.70 0.81
CA VAL A 76 -13.43 11.68 -0.55
C VAL A 76 -13.99 10.28 -0.84
N MET A 77 -15.31 10.18 -0.98
CA MET A 77 -16.03 8.90 -1.21
C MET A 77 -15.54 7.74 -0.31
N PRO A 78 -15.49 7.89 1.03
CA PRO A 78 -14.69 7.03 1.90
C PRO A 78 -14.99 5.53 1.76
N HIS A 79 -16.28 5.16 1.71
CA HIS A 79 -16.67 3.75 1.60
C HIS A 79 -16.22 3.10 0.28
N ALA A 80 -16.38 3.80 -0.85
CA ALA A 80 -15.98 3.28 -2.15
C ALA A 80 -14.46 3.20 -2.29
N MET A 81 -13.74 4.24 -1.81
CA MET A 81 -12.29 4.30 -1.87
C MET A 81 -11.62 3.31 -0.90
N HIS A 82 -12.22 3.10 0.27
CA HIS A 82 -11.80 2.05 1.19
C HIS A 82 -11.96 0.66 0.57
N ASN A 83 -13.08 0.38 -0.10
CA ASN A 83 -13.28 -0.90 -0.78
C ASN A 83 -12.30 -1.09 -1.94
N LEU A 84 -12.01 -0.04 -2.71
CA LEU A 84 -10.98 -0.07 -3.74
C LEU A 84 -9.62 -0.47 -3.14
N ALA A 85 -9.22 0.19 -2.05
CA ALA A 85 -7.99 -0.15 -1.33
C ALA A 85 -7.99 -1.61 -0.85
N ALA A 86 -9.08 -2.08 -0.22
CA ALA A 86 -9.19 -3.43 0.32
C ALA A 86 -9.09 -4.52 -0.77
N TYR A 87 -9.79 -4.36 -1.89
CA TYR A 87 -9.72 -5.31 -3.00
C TYR A 87 -8.35 -5.28 -3.69
N SER A 88 -7.76 -4.10 -3.88
CA SER A 88 -6.41 -3.97 -4.41
C SER A 88 -5.40 -4.69 -3.52
N GLU A 89 -5.46 -4.48 -2.20
CA GLU A 89 -4.56 -5.13 -1.23
C GLU A 89 -4.69 -6.65 -1.25
N LEU A 90 -5.92 -7.17 -1.32
CA LEU A 90 -6.15 -8.61 -1.44
C LEU A 90 -5.50 -9.18 -2.71
N LEU A 91 -5.69 -8.55 -3.87
CA LEU A 91 -5.09 -9.00 -5.13
C LEU A 91 -3.57 -8.88 -5.11
N ILE A 92 -3.02 -7.81 -4.51
CA ILE A 92 -1.58 -7.65 -4.30
C ILE A 92 -1.04 -8.81 -3.48
N SER A 93 -1.71 -9.20 -2.39
CA SER A 93 -1.27 -10.30 -1.53
C SER A 93 -1.19 -11.63 -2.30
N LEU A 94 -2.20 -11.94 -3.10
CA LEU A 94 -2.26 -13.18 -3.89
C LEU A 94 -1.15 -13.22 -4.95
N LEU A 95 -0.95 -12.12 -5.69
CA LEU A 95 0.12 -12.03 -6.68
C LEU A 95 1.51 -12.02 -6.04
N SER A 96 1.66 -11.44 -4.85
CA SER A 96 2.91 -11.42 -4.10
C SER A 96 3.28 -12.82 -3.61
N PHE A 97 2.32 -13.59 -3.08
CA PHE A 97 2.53 -14.98 -2.72
C PHE A 97 2.93 -15.81 -3.95
N TYR A 98 2.19 -15.67 -5.06
CA TYR A 98 2.55 -16.32 -6.32
C TYR A 98 3.97 -15.95 -6.79
N GLY A 99 4.30 -14.66 -6.82
CA GLY A 99 5.60 -14.17 -7.26
C GLY A 99 6.74 -14.67 -6.36
N SER A 100 6.54 -14.70 -5.04
CA SER A 100 7.52 -15.23 -4.09
C SER A 100 7.75 -16.73 -4.27
N ALA A 101 6.68 -17.51 -4.46
CA ALA A 101 6.77 -18.94 -4.70
C ALA A 101 7.47 -19.23 -6.03
N ALA A 102 7.11 -18.54 -7.11
CA ALA A 102 7.76 -18.68 -8.41
C ALA A 102 9.26 -18.35 -8.34
N ALA A 103 9.64 -17.27 -7.64
CA ALA A 103 11.05 -16.89 -7.49
C ALA A 103 11.88 -17.97 -6.77
N VAL A 104 11.33 -18.59 -5.72
CA VAL A 104 12.01 -19.64 -4.94
C VAL A 104 12.00 -20.99 -5.67
N LEU A 105 10.84 -21.40 -6.20
CA LEU A 105 10.68 -22.73 -6.78
C LEU A 105 11.33 -22.82 -8.16
N ASN A 106 11.19 -21.82 -9.02
CA ASN A 106 11.76 -21.89 -10.38
C ASN A 106 13.28 -21.87 -10.34
N THR A 107 13.87 -21.15 -9.37
CA THR A 107 15.33 -21.18 -9.17
C THR A 107 15.81 -22.52 -8.60
N HIS A 108 15.02 -23.16 -7.74
CA HIS A 108 15.34 -24.47 -7.18
C HIS A 108 15.20 -25.62 -8.19
N PHE A 109 14.14 -25.60 -9.01
CA PHE A 109 13.81 -26.66 -9.96
C PHE A 109 14.29 -26.40 -11.40
N GLY A 110 14.83 -25.21 -11.68
CA GLY A 110 15.38 -24.82 -12.98
C GLY A 110 14.34 -24.57 -14.07
N LYS A 111 13.08 -24.37 -13.70
CA LYS A 111 11.92 -24.17 -14.59
C LYS A 111 10.78 -23.51 -13.82
#